data_AF-A0A6C0J3L4-F1
#
_entry.id   AF-A0A6C0J3L4-F1
#
_cell.length_a   1.000
_cell.length_b   1.000
_cell.length_c   1.000
_cell.angle_alpha   90.00
_cell.angle_beta   90.00
_cell.angle_gamma   90.00
#
_symmetry.space_group_name_H-M   'P 1'
#
loop_
_entity.id
_entity.type
_entity.pdbx_description
1 polymer ?
#
loop_
_entity_poly.entity_id
_entity_poly.type
_entity_poly.pdbx_seq_one_letter_code
_entity_poly.pdbx_strand_id
1 'polypeptide(L)'
;MNNHPVQQIHLLSGEELICEVMDYEEVEGNIIIRNAMVIETNIFENNDRVYMFKPWFLYIERSTEMVMLKVDHVTASVTPNDLLLIQYYSAVNDMDSVADDRVKEHNRKEAMKLKTLVDQIANLKRKVIGEEPKKKEQPSNVIPFPTDDTIH
;
A
#
# COMPACT_ATOMS: atom_id res chain seq x y z
N MET A 1 -20.45 5.20 13.59
CA MET A 1 -19.07 5.12 14.08
C MET A 1 -19.14 4.52 15.47
N ASN A 2 -18.61 3.31 15.68
CA ASN A 2 -18.43 2.80 17.03
C ASN A 2 -17.36 3.67 17.68
N ASN A 3 -17.76 4.49 18.66
CA ASN A 3 -16.86 5.43 19.31
C ASN A 3 -16.14 4.69 20.44
N HIS A 4 -15.06 3.98 20.08
CA HIS A 4 -14.20 3.34 21.06
C HIS A 4 -13.51 4.43 21.89
N PRO A 5 -13.31 4.20 23.20
CA PRO A 5 -12.61 5.16 24.04
C PRO A 5 -11.18 5.34 23.53
N VAL A 6 -10.78 6.59 23.30
CA VAL A 6 -9.41 6.94 22.92
C VAL A 6 -8.61 7.21 24.19
N GLN A 7 -7.39 6.68 24.25
CA GLN A 7 -6.46 6.90 25.35
C GLN A 7 -5.11 7.37 24.85
N GLN A 8 -4.51 8.28 25.61
CA GLN A 8 -3.12 8.68 25.49
C GLN A 8 -2.31 7.91 26.53
N ILE A 9 -1.33 7.15 26.09
CA ILE A 9 -0.60 6.17 26.88
C ILE A 9 0.88 6.55 26.89
N HIS A 10 1.47 6.68 28.07
CA HIS A 10 2.91 6.79 28.22
C HIS A 10 3.50 5.39 28.44
N LEU A 11 4.51 5.03 27.66
CA LEU A 11 5.19 3.74 27.75
C LEU A 11 6.44 3.82 28.61
N LEU A 12 6.91 2.67 29.12
CA LEU A 12 8.21 2.56 29.80
C LEU A 12 9.40 2.95 28.90
N SER A 13 9.24 2.85 27.58
CA SER A 13 10.25 3.31 26.60
C SER A 13 10.42 4.83 26.59
N GLY A 14 9.50 5.57 27.19
CA GLY A 14 9.40 7.03 27.11
C GLY A 14 8.57 7.53 25.92
N GLU A 15 8.09 6.63 25.06
CA GLU A 15 7.16 7.00 23.98
C GLU A 15 5.78 7.37 24.53
N GLU A 16 5.15 8.32 23.87
CA GLU A 16 3.78 8.73 24.14
C GLU A 16 2.91 8.35 22.96
N LEU A 17 1.92 7.50 23.21
CA LEU A 17 1.01 6.97 22.22
C LEU A 17 -0.37 7.60 22.38
N ILE A 18 -1.12 7.67 21.29
CA ILE A 18 -2.58 7.84 21.29
C ILE A 18 -3.20 6.73 20.45
N CYS A 19 -4.26 6.11 20.97
CA CYS A 19 -4.87 4.94 20.35
C CYS A 19 -6.34 4.77 20.76
N GLU A 20 -7.07 4.00 19.96
CA GLU A 20 -8.41 3.53 20.31
C GLU A 20 -8.31 2.23 21.09
N VAL A 21 -8.93 2.18 22.27
CA VAL A 21 -8.97 0.97 23.10
C VAL A 21 -10.19 0.14 22.72
N MET A 22 -9.92 -1.08 22.28
CA MET A 22 -10.94 -2.02 21.81
C MET A 22 -11.43 -2.89 22.96
N ASP A 23 -10.52 -3.41 23.78
CA ASP A 23 -10.84 -4.30 24.88
C ASP A 23 -9.68 -4.38 25.90
N TYR A 24 -10.00 -4.87 27.10
CA TYR A 24 -9.04 -5.19 28.16
C TYR A 24 -9.11 -6.69 28.44
N GLU A 25 -8.00 -7.40 28.22
CA GLU A 25 -7.91 -8.82 28.53
C GLU A 25 -7.74 -9.03 30.04
N GLU A 26 -8.73 -9.65 30.68
CA GLU A 26 -8.77 -9.81 32.14
C GLU A 26 -7.70 -10.75 32.70
N VAL A 27 -7.26 -11.74 31.92
CA VAL A 27 -6.40 -12.83 32.43
C VAL A 27 -4.93 -12.43 32.49
N GLU A 28 -4.40 -11.91 31.40
CA GLU A 28 -2.99 -11.47 31.31
C GLU A 28 -2.82 -9.97 31.54
N GLY A 29 -3.92 -9.23 31.64
CA GLY A 29 -3.88 -7.77 31.77
C GLY A 29 -3.34 -7.10 30.50
N ASN A 30 -3.63 -7.63 29.31
CA ASN A 30 -3.27 -6.97 28.06
C ASN A 30 -4.36 -5.96 27.63
N ILE A 31 -3.97 -4.92 26.90
CA ILE A 31 -4.89 -3.97 26.27
C ILE A 31 -4.89 -4.24 24.77
N ILE A 32 -6.07 -4.47 24.19
CA ILE A 32 -6.23 -4.56 22.75
C ILE A 32 -6.53 -3.15 22.23
N ILE A 33 -5.63 -2.63 21.40
CA ILE A 33 -5.71 -1.29 20.84
C ILE A 33 -5.69 -1.33 19.30
N ARG A 34 -6.11 -0.24 18.67
CA ARG A 34 -5.94 -0.01 17.23
C ARG A 34 -5.58 1.44 16.95
N ASN A 35 -5.21 1.74 15.71
CA ASN A 35 -4.89 3.09 15.26
C ASN A 35 -3.86 3.78 16.18
N ALA A 36 -2.84 3.02 16.61
CA ALA A 36 -1.87 3.51 17.58
C ALA A 36 -0.85 4.43 16.89
N MET A 37 -0.78 5.68 17.36
CA MET A 37 0.11 6.71 16.84
C MET A 37 1.03 7.21 17.95
N VAL A 38 2.33 7.32 17.67
CA VAL A 38 3.31 8.01 18.51
C VAL A 38 3.15 9.51 18.33
N ILE A 39 3.11 10.23 19.44
CA ILE A 39 3.21 11.69 19.48
C ILE A 39 4.69 12.05 19.59
N GLU A 40 5.25 12.59 18.52
CA GLU A 40 6.62 13.09 18.51
C GLU A 40 6.61 14.63 18.50
N THR A 41 7.58 15.22 19.21
CA THR A 41 7.83 16.66 19.16
C THR A 41 9.07 16.93 18.32
N ASN A 42 8.93 17.77 17.31
CA ASN A 42 10.05 18.25 16.52
C ASN A 42 10.28 19.76 16.79
N ILE A 43 11.55 20.17 16.80
CA ILE A 43 11.94 21.56 17.02
C ILE A 43 12.61 22.04 15.73
N PHE A 44 11.99 23.03 15.09
CA PHE A 44 12.56 23.65 13.90
C PHE A 44 13.70 24.59 14.26
N GLU A 45 14.54 24.94 13.28
CA GLU A 45 15.69 25.84 13.47
C GLU A 45 15.32 27.22 14.03
N ASN A 46 14.08 27.67 13.79
CA ASN A 46 13.53 28.90 14.33
C ASN A 46 13.00 28.76 15.77
N ASN A 47 13.24 27.62 16.41
CA ASN A 47 12.78 27.26 17.75
C ASN A 47 11.25 27.07 17.88
N ASP A 48 10.55 26.90 16.76
CA ASP A 48 9.14 26.51 16.78
C ASP A 48 9.00 25.02 17.08
N ARG A 49 8.12 24.70 18.03
CA ARG A 49 7.81 23.34 18.45
C ARG A 49 6.58 22.85 17.71
N VAL A 50 6.73 21.78 16.93
CA VAL A 50 5.61 21.15 16.22
C VAL A 50 5.44 19.73 16.73
N TYR A 51 4.18 19.37 16.94
CA TYR A 51 3.78 18.03 17.32
C TYR A 51 3.36 17.28 16.06
N MET A 52 3.83 16.05 15.92
CA MET A 52 3.53 15.20 14.78
C MET A 52 3.08 13.81 15.23
N PHE A 53 2.17 13.23 14.47
CA PHE A 53 1.75 11.85 14.65
C PHE A 53 2.50 10.95 13.69
N LYS A 54 2.94 9.81 14.22
CA LYS A 54 3.61 8.78 13.45
C LYS A 54 3.00 7.43 13.82
N PRO A 55 2.67 6.55 12.86
CA PRO A 55 2.22 5.20 13.18
C PRO A 55 3.21 4.50 14.11
N TRP A 56 2.73 3.90 15.19
CA TRP A 56 3.59 3.21 16.15
C TRP A 56 4.27 2.00 15.50
N PHE A 57 3.55 1.28 14.65
CA PHE A 57 4.08 0.23 13.81
C PHE A 57 4.03 0.64 12.33
N LEU A 58 5.15 0.46 11.63
CA LEU A 58 5.31 0.93 10.25
C LEU A 58 4.38 0.24 9.22
N TYR A 59 3.97 -0.99 9.50
CA TYR A 59 3.17 -1.82 8.59
C TYR A 59 1.80 -2.20 9.16
N ILE A 60 1.48 -1.75 10.37
CA ILE A 60 0.15 -1.91 10.95
C ILE A 60 -0.55 -0.55 10.79
N GLU A 61 -1.01 -0.32 9.58
CA GLU A 61 -1.46 0.98 9.08
C GLU A 61 -2.94 0.99 8.66
N ARG A 62 -3.66 -0.12 8.84
CA ARG A 62 -5.11 -0.19 8.57
C ARG A 62 -5.93 -0.11 9.84
N SER A 63 -7.07 0.56 9.76
CA SER A 63 -8.01 0.72 10.89
C SER A 63 -8.66 -0.57 11.40
N THR A 64 -8.54 -1.67 10.66
CA THR A 64 -9.01 -3.00 11.07
C THR A 64 -7.96 -3.81 11.83
N GLU A 65 -6.71 -3.36 11.85
CA GLU A 65 -5.63 -4.09 12.47
C GLU A 65 -5.55 -3.76 13.96
N MET A 66 -5.31 -4.79 14.77
CA MET A 66 -5.29 -4.70 16.23
C MET A 66 -3.91 -5.03 16.75
N VAL A 67 -3.55 -4.37 17.84
CA VAL A 67 -2.28 -4.56 18.56
C VAL A 67 -2.61 -4.93 19.99
N MET A 68 -1.91 -5.92 20.51
CA MET A 68 -1.96 -6.30 21.91
C MET A 68 -0.81 -5.62 22.65
N LEU A 69 -1.13 -4.73 23.58
CA LEU A 69 -0.19 -4.00 24.43
C LEU A 69 -0.20 -4.59 25.84
N LYS A 70 0.95 -5.01 26.35
CA LYS A 70 1.08 -5.44 27.74
C LYS A 70 1.00 -4.25 28.69
N VAL A 71 0.12 -4.31 29.70
CA VAL A 71 0.00 -3.25 30.73
C VAL A 71 1.30 -3.03 31.49
N ASP A 72 2.13 -4.07 31.67
CA ASP A 72 3.43 -3.94 32.32
C ASP A 72 4.38 -2.95 31.63
N HIS A 73 4.15 -2.61 30.36
CA HIS A 73 4.92 -1.61 29.62
C HIS A 73 4.28 -0.21 29.64
N VAL A 74 3.13 -0.05 30.29
CA VAL A 74 2.43 1.22 30.43
C VAL A 74 2.80 1.87 31.76
N THR A 75 3.29 3.10 31.69
CA THR A 75 3.58 3.90 32.90
C THR A 75 2.39 4.72 33.35
N ALA A 76 1.63 5.26 32.39
CA ALA A 76 0.44 6.06 32.65
C ALA A 76 -0.51 6.04 31.45
N SER A 77 -1.80 6.25 31.71
CA SER A 77 -2.82 6.44 30.68
C SER A 77 -3.73 7.60 31.06
N VAL A 78 -4.07 8.45 30.10
CA VAL A 78 -4.97 9.59 30.30
C VAL A 78 -5.98 9.70 29.17
N THR A 79 -7.12 10.34 29.45
CA THR A 79 -8.06 10.73 28.39
C THR A 79 -7.53 11.98 27.69
N PRO A 80 -7.35 11.95 26.37
CA PRO A 80 -6.87 13.11 25.61
C PRO A 80 -7.91 14.24 25.61
N ASN A 81 -7.46 15.47 25.39
CA ASN A 81 -8.37 16.61 25.21
C ASN A 81 -8.99 16.64 23.80
N ASP A 82 -10.06 17.43 23.64
CA ASP A 82 -10.82 17.50 22.38
C ASP A 82 -9.97 17.94 21.18
N LEU A 83 -9.02 18.86 21.38
CA LEU A 83 -8.15 19.33 20.31
C LEU A 83 -7.23 18.21 19.80
N LEU A 84 -6.66 17.44 20.73
CA LEU A 84 -5.81 16.31 20.43
C LEU A 84 -6.59 15.21 19.70
N LEU A 85 -7.84 14.96 20.10
CA LEU A 85 -8.73 14.01 19.43
C LEU A 85 -8.99 14.38 17.96
N ILE A 86 -9.29 15.65 17.68
CA ILE A 86 -9.53 16.13 16.31
C ILE A 86 -8.31 15.86 15.43
N GLN A 87 -7.12 16.21 15.92
CA GLN A 87 -5.87 15.99 15.18
C GLN A 87 -5.55 14.50 15.00
N TYR A 88 -5.79 13.71 16.03
CA TYR A 88 -5.63 12.26 16.00
C TYR A 88 -6.47 11.60 14.90
N TYR A 89 -7.78 11.90 14.84
CA TYR A 89 -8.65 11.32 13.82
C TYR A 89 -8.24 11.73 12.39
N SER A 90 -7.76 12.96 12.22
CA SER A 90 -7.19 13.39 10.93
C SER A 90 -5.97 12.55 10.57
N ALA A 91 -5.04 12.36 11.50
CA ALA A 91 -3.82 11.59 11.27
C ALA A 91 -4.09 10.10 11.00
N VAL A 92 -5.10 9.51 11.65
CA VAL A 92 -5.54 8.13 11.38
C VAL A 92 -6.09 7.99 9.96
N ASN A 93 -6.88 8.96 9.51
CA ASN A 93 -7.41 8.96 8.15
C ASN A 93 -6.29 9.10 7.09
N ASP A 94 -5.29 9.94 7.38
CA ASP A 94 -4.12 10.09 6.52
C ASP A 94 -3.30 8.78 6.46
N MET A 95 -3.13 8.09 7.60
CA MET A 95 -2.47 6.79 7.68
C MET A 95 -3.18 5.73 6.83
N ASP A 96 -4.51 5.61 6.95
CA ASP A 96 -5.31 4.63 6.20
C ASP A 96 -5.25 4.90 4.69
N SER A 97 -5.27 6.18 4.28
CA SER A 97 -5.08 6.58 2.88
C SER A 97 -3.69 6.18 2.35
N VAL A 98 -2.64 6.38 3.14
CA VAL A 98 -1.27 5.97 2.78
C VAL A 98 -1.17 4.45 2.64
N ALA A 99 -1.81 3.69 3.52
CA ALA A 99 -1.87 2.23 3.46
C ALA A 99 -2.51 1.73 2.16
N ASP A 100 -3.61 2.37 1.73
CA ASP A 100 -4.28 2.03 0.49
C ASP A 100 -3.44 2.34 -0.75
N ASP A 101 -2.74 3.47 -0.75
CA ASP A 101 -1.88 3.84 -1.87
C ASP A 101 -0.66 2.92 -1.99
N ARG A 102 -0.11 2.43 -0.87
CA ARG A 102 0.93 1.40 -0.86
C ARG A 102 0.45 0.10 -1.50
N VAL A 103 -0.77 -0.35 -1.18
CA VAL A 103 -1.35 -1.57 -1.76
C VAL A 103 -1.61 -1.39 -3.26
N LYS A 104 -2.18 -0.25 -3.68
CA LYS A 104 -2.39 0.06 -5.10
C LYS A 104 -1.08 0.06 -5.87
N GLU A 105 -0.04 0.68 -5.33
CA GLU A 105 1.27 0.75 -5.99
C GLU A 105 1.93 -0.63 -6.09
N HIS A 106 1.81 -1.46 -5.07
CA HIS A 106 2.27 -2.85 -5.12
C HIS A 106 1.56 -3.62 -6.24
N ASN A 107 0.23 -3.58 -6.27
CA ASN A 107 -0.57 -4.27 -7.29
C ASN A 107 -0.26 -3.77 -8.71
N ARG A 108 -0.03 -2.46 -8.88
CA ARG A 108 0.36 -1.87 -10.16
C ARG A 108 1.71 -2.41 -10.64
N LYS A 109 2.69 -2.51 -9.74
CA LYS A 109 4.02 -3.08 -10.06
C LYS A 109 3.93 -4.56 -10.44
N GLU A 110 3.16 -5.35 -9.71
CA GLU A 110 2.96 -6.78 -10.01
C GLU A 110 2.28 -6.98 -11.36
N ALA A 111 1.23 -6.21 -11.66
CA ALA A 111 0.55 -6.25 -12.95
C ALA A 111 1.51 -5.89 -14.12
N MET A 112 2.39 -4.91 -13.91
CA MET A 112 3.39 -4.52 -14.90
C MET A 112 4.43 -5.63 -15.14
N LYS A 113 4.94 -6.27 -14.08
CA LYS A 113 5.84 -7.42 -14.18
C LYS A 113 5.20 -8.58 -14.92
N LEU A 114 3.95 -8.92 -14.59
CA LEU A 114 3.22 -10.00 -15.25
C LEU A 114 3.05 -9.74 -16.75
N LYS A 115 2.72 -8.50 -17.13
CA LYS A 115 2.63 -8.09 -18.53
C LYS A 115 3.96 -8.31 -19.26
N THR A 116 5.08 -7.90 -18.65
CA THR A 116 6.41 -8.10 -19.23
C THR A 116 6.75 -9.58 -19.41
N LEU A 117 6.41 -10.44 -18.44
CA LEU A 117 6.63 -11.89 -18.54
C LEU A 117 5.79 -12.52 -19.66
N VAL A 118 4.52 -12.13 -19.80
CA VAL A 118 3.64 -12.60 -20.88
C VAL A 118 4.19 -12.20 -22.25
N ASP A 119 4.64 -10.96 -22.41
CA ASP A 119 5.25 -10.48 -23.65
C ASP A 119 6.54 -11.24 -24.01
N GLN A 120 7.37 -11.56 -23.00
CA GLN A 120 8.56 -12.39 -23.18
C GLN A 120 8.23 -13.81 -23.62
N ILE A 121 7.23 -14.46 -22.99
CA ILE A 121 6.77 -15.81 -23.36
C ILE A 121 6.22 -15.82 -24.79
N ALA A 122 5.43 -14.81 -25.17
CA ALA A 122 4.89 -14.69 -26.52
C ALA A 122 6.00 -14.54 -27.57
N ASN A 123 7.02 -13.75 -27.28
CA ASN A 123 8.19 -13.59 -28.14
C ASN A 123 9.02 -14.88 -28.24
N LEU A 124 9.17 -15.63 -27.13
CA LEU A 124 9.87 -16.91 -27.13
C LEU A 124 9.13 -17.96 -27.96
N LYS A 125 7.81 -18.05 -27.80
CA LYS A 125 6.96 -18.96 -28.58
C LYS A 125 7.08 -18.69 -30.08
N ARG A 126 7.09 -17.42 -30.51
CA ARG A 126 7.32 -17.05 -31.92
C ARG A 126 8.71 -17.48 -32.42
N LYS A 127 9.75 -17.37 -31.60
CA LYS A 127 11.11 -17.84 -31.95
C LYS A 127 11.23 -19.37 -32.02
N VAL A 128 10.52 -20.10 -31.15
CA VAL A 128 10.58 -21.58 -31.09
C VAL A 128 9.71 -22.24 -32.17
N ILE A 129 8.57 -21.64 -32.53
CA ILE A 129 7.67 -22.22 -33.53
C ILE A 129 8.14 -21.92 -34.97
N GLY A 130 9.09 -21.00 -35.17
CA GLY A 130 9.65 -20.75 -36.52
C GLY A 130 8.57 -20.38 -37.54
N GLU A 131 7.57 -19.58 -37.16
CA GLU A 131 6.66 -19.00 -38.14
C GLU A 131 7.43 -17.93 -38.92
N GLU A 132 7.98 -18.32 -40.08
CA GLU A 132 8.39 -17.37 -41.10
C GLU A 132 7.22 -16.41 -41.38
N PRO A 133 7.48 -15.10 -41.53
CA PRO A 133 6.43 -14.16 -41.87
C PRO A 133 5.78 -14.64 -43.18
N LYS A 134 4.49 -15.00 -43.14
CA LYS A 134 3.69 -15.23 -44.35
C LYS A 134 3.89 -14.03 -45.25
N LYS A 135 4.65 -14.19 -46.34
CA LYS A 135 4.78 -13.20 -47.40
C LYS A 135 3.35 -12.85 -47.80
N LYS A 136 2.97 -11.58 -47.66
CA LYS A 136 1.73 -11.07 -48.24
C LYS A 136 1.79 -11.41 -49.72
N GLU A 137 1.00 -12.37 -50.17
CA GLU A 137 0.84 -12.65 -51.60
C GLU A 137 0.37 -11.35 -52.25
N GLN A 138 1.23 -10.74 -53.06
CA GLN A 138 0.82 -9.66 -53.93
C GLN A 138 -0.15 -10.25 -54.96
N PRO A 139 -1.31 -9.63 -55.21
CA PRO A 139 -2.16 -10.05 -56.32
C PRO A 139 -1.37 -9.83 -57.62
N SER A 140 -1.02 -10.93 -58.29
CA SER A 140 -0.28 -10.92 -59.54
C SER A 140 -1.17 -10.34 -60.64
N ASN A 141 -1.00 -9.06 -60.95
CA ASN A 141 -1.59 -8.40 -62.13
C ASN A 141 -0.74 -8.67 -63.39
N VAL A 142 -0.28 -9.90 -63.58
CA VAL A 142 0.49 -10.30 -64.76
C VAL A 142 -0.41 -11.10 -65.70
N ILE A 143 -0.78 -10.48 -66.82
CA ILE A 143 -1.44 -11.15 -67.94
C ILE A 143 -0.33 -11.80 -68.79
N PRO A 144 -0.31 -13.13 -68.99
CA PRO A 144 0.67 -13.76 -69.87
C PRO A 144 0.35 -13.44 -71.34
N PHE A 145 1.38 -13.05 -72.11
CA PHE A 145 1.26 -12.77 -73.54
C PHE A 145 1.10 -14.07 -74.34
N PRO A 146 0.29 -14.09 -75.43
CA PRO A 146 0.26 -15.21 -76.35
C PRO A 146 1.61 -15.34 -77.05
N THR A 147 2.19 -16.55 -77.04
CA THR A 147 3.35 -16.85 -77.88
C THR A 147 2.87 -17.02 -79.32
N ASP A 148 3.50 -16.31 -80.25
CA ASP A 148 3.30 -16.45 -81.70
C ASP A 148 3.45 -17.93 -82.10
N ASP A 149 2.33 -18.59 -82.40
CA ASP A 149 2.35 -19.82 -83.17
C ASP A 149 2.87 -19.47 -84.57
N THR A 150 3.97 -20.11 -84.91
CA THR A 150 4.74 -19.88 -86.12
C THR A 150 3.88 -20.19 -87.34
N ILE A 151 3.80 -19.24 -88.28
CA ILE A 151 3.13 -19.42 -89.56
C ILE A 151 3.79 -20.57 -90.33
N HIS A 152 3.02 -21.58 -90.70
CA HIS A 152 3.33 -22.53 -91.76
C HIS A 152 2.16 -22.60 -92.74
#